data_AF-A0A497Q744-F1
#
_entry.id   AF-A0A497Q744-F1
#
_cell.length_a   1.000
_cell.length_b   1.000
_cell.length_c   1.000
_cell.angle_alpha   90.00
_cell.angle_beta   90.00
_cell.angle_gamma   90.00
#
_symmetry.space_group_name_H-M   'P 1'
#
loop_
_entity.id
_entity.type
_entity.pdbx_description
1 polymer ?
#
loop_
_entity_poly.entity_id
_entity_poly.type
_entity_poly.pdbx_seq_one_letter_code
_entity_poly.pdbx_strand_id
1 'polypeptide(L)'
;PKNVDSDGDGMPDGFELYFGLDPNNGGDGISDTDWDFLSNANEYIYGTSPKSWDTDGDGIPDGIEVACGFNPRSPLGLELVVFYAPLIILMIAFGLYLRKLEKYQTKKTTNPKKNAVDFITYISSIATNK
;
A
#
# COMPACT_ATOMS: atom_id res chain seq x y z
N PRO A 1 -4.70 41.88 17.67
CA PRO A 1 -4.10 41.51 16.36
C PRO A 1 -4.93 42.10 15.21
N LYS A 2 -4.31 42.78 14.24
CA LYS A 2 -5.01 43.35 13.07
C LYS A 2 -4.90 42.48 11.81
N ASN A 3 -3.96 41.54 11.81
CA ASN A 3 -3.88 40.42 10.87
C ASN A 3 -3.91 39.12 11.69
N VAL A 4 -4.51 38.07 11.15
CA VAL A 4 -4.61 36.75 11.77
C VAL A 4 -3.57 35.78 11.18
N ASP A 5 -3.05 36.10 10.00
CA ASP A 5 -2.04 35.35 9.24
C ASP A 5 -1.04 36.39 8.71
N SER A 6 0.02 36.62 9.47
CA SER A 6 0.90 37.80 9.37
C SER A 6 1.78 37.81 8.13
N ASP A 7 2.16 36.65 7.59
CA ASP A 7 2.95 36.51 6.37
C ASP A 7 2.17 36.02 5.14
N GLY A 8 0.91 35.59 5.32
CA GLY A 8 -0.01 35.27 4.25
C GLY A 8 0.21 33.90 3.62
N ASP A 9 0.77 32.94 4.34
CA ASP A 9 1.07 31.61 3.82
C ASP A 9 -0.08 30.59 3.97
N GLY A 10 -1.17 31.01 4.60
CA GLY A 10 -2.37 30.21 4.82
C GLY A 10 -2.46 29.56 6.20
N MET A 11 -1.47 29.78 7.08
CA MET A 11 -1.53 29.42 8.49
C MET A 11 -1.83 30.65 9.37
N PRO A 12 -2.72 30.55 10.36
CA PRO A 12 -2.89 31.63 11.33
C PRO A 12 -1.70 31.75 12.30
N ASP A 13 -1.34 32.97 12.70
CA ASP A 13 -0.26 33.25 13.68
C ASP A 13 -0.38 32.38 14.94
N GLY A 14 -1.61 32.11 15.38
CA GLY A 14 -1.88 31.30 16.57
C GLY A 14 -1.56 29.82 16.38
N PHE A 15 -1.79 29.27 15.18
CA PHE A 15 -1.43 27.90 14.81
C PHE A 15 0.10 27.78 14.74
N GLU A 16 0.74 28.73 14.07
CA GLU A 16 2.19 28.76 13.92
C GLU A 16 2.90 28.85 15.28
N LEU A 17 2.48 29.78 16.14
CA LEU A 17 3.03 29.90 17.50
C LEU A 17 2.77 28.65 18.35
N TYR A 18 1.64 27.98 18.16
CA TYR A 18 1.31 26.75 18.89
C TYR A 18 2.26 25.60 18.52
N PHE A 19 2.59 25.48 17.24
CA PHE A 19 3.53 24.45 16.74
C PHE A 19 4.99 24.92 16.72
N GLY A 20 5.30 26.17 17.06
CA GLY A 20 6.66 26.71 17.04
C GLY A 20 7.21 26.93 15.63
N LEU A 21 6.33 27.32 14.71
CA LEU A 21 6.63 27.94 13.42
C LEU A 21 6.77 29.47 13.58
N ASP A 22 7.13 30.21 12.53
CA ASP A 22 7.36 31.66 12.60
C ASP A 22 6.29 32.43 11.82
N PRO A 23 5.38 33.17 12.51
CA PRO A 23 4.32 33.99 11.89
C PRO A 23 4.75 35.07 10.89
N ASN A 24 6.05 35.26 10.69
CA ASN A 24 6.60 36.24 9.76
C ASN A 24 7.42 35.57 8.64
N ASN A 25 7.37 34.25 8.53
CA ASN A 25 8.13 33.44 7.60
C ASN A 25 7.21 32.55 6.74
N GLY A 26 6.57 33.15 5.73
CA GLY A 26 5.64 32.39 4.88
C GLY A 26 6.27 31.31 3.99
N GLY A 27 7.58 31.06 4.12
CA GLY A 27 8.24 29.89 3.55
C GLY A 27 8.02 28.62 4.36
N ASP A 28 7.65 28.71 5.64
CA ASP A 28 7.38 27.52 6.44
C ASP A 28 6.00 26.90 6.13
N GLY A 29 5.00 27.64 5.65
CA GLY A 29 3.73 27.05 5.17
C GLY A 29 3.86 26.02 4.04
N ILE A 30 4.83 26.21 3.14
CA ILE A 30 5.16 25.22 2.08
C ILE A 30 6.21 24.19 2.50
N SER A 31 6.81 24.38 3.68
CA SER A 31 7.77 23.41 4.22
C SER A 31 7.03 22.22 4.82
N ASP A 32 7.70 21.08 4.80
CA ASP A 32 7.28 19.84 5.45
C ASP A 32 8.25 19.65 6.62
N THR A 33 7.76 19.88 7.85
CA THR A 33 8.61 20.02 9.02
C THR A 33 8.94 18.68 9.68
N ASP A 34 8.02 17.72 9.63
CA ASP A 34 8.15 16.39 10.23
C ASP A 34 8.38 15.27 9.22
N TRP A 35 8.42 15.62 7.94
CA TRP A 35 8.88 14.81 6.80
C TRP A 35 7.91 13.68 6.46
N ASP A 36 6.63 13.99 6.50
CA ASP A 36 5.53 13.06 6.29
C ASP A 36 4.87 13.19 4.90
N PHE A 37 5.41 14.08 4.05
CA PHE A 37 4.93 14.45 2.73
C PHE A 37 3.69 15.38 2.71
N LEU A 38 3.36 16.02 3.83
CA LEU A 38 2.34 17.07 3.94
C LEU A 38 3.02 18.40 4.32
N SER A 39 2.63 19.50 3.68
CA SER A 39 3.19 20.81 4.03
C SER A 39 2.47 21.38 5.26
N ASN A 40 3.16 22.19 6.08
CA ASN A 40 2.60 22.78 7.29
C ASN A 40 1.24 23.47 7.07
N ALA A 41 1.08 24.20 5.96
CA ALA A 41 -0.18 24.86 5.61
C ALA A 41 -1.30 23.85 5.25
N ASN A 42 -0.96 22.72 4.61
CA ASN A 42 -1.91 21.65 4.37
C ASN A 42 -2.27 20.93 5.67
N GLU A 43 -1.32 20.76 6.58
CA GLU A 43 -1.61 20.18 7.89
C GLU A 43 -2.62 21.01 8.68
N TYR A 44 -2.52 22.35 8.63
CA TYR A 44 -3.56 23.22 9.16
C TYR A 44 -4.95 22.93 8.54
N ILE A 45 -5.02 22.70 7.21
CA ILE A 45 -6.26 22.41 6.49
C ILE A 45 -6.84 21.04 6.87
N TYR A 46 -6.00 20.01 6.99
CA TYR A 46 -6.42 18.66 7.38
C TYR A 46 -6.54 18.48 8.91
N GLY A 47 -6.14 19.51 9.67
CA GLY A 47 -6.14 19.51 11.12
C GLY A 47 -5.08 18.59 11.72
N THR A 48 -4.01 18.27 11.00
CA THR A 48 -2.89 17.46 11.48
C THR A 48 -1.84 18.34 12.17
N SER A 49 -0.75 17.74 12.63
CA SER A 49 0.25 18.40 13.47
C SER A 49 1.58 18.53 12.73
N PRO A 50 2.07 19.77 12.43
CA PRO A 50 3.36 20.03 11.76
C PRO A 50 4.65 19.61 12.46
N LYS A 51 4.53 18.79 13.48
CA LYS A 51 5.60 18.28 14.32
C LYS A 51 5.41 16.78 14.60
N SER A 52 4.44 16.13 13.98
CA SER A 52 4.08 14.74 14.18
C SER A 52 3.73 14.13 12.84
N TRP A 53 4.66 13.35 12.29
CA TRP A 53 4.49 12.70 10.99
C TRP A 53 3.27 11.77 10.89
N ASP A 54 2.67 11.41 12.03
CA ASP A 54 1.49 10.56 12.20
C ASP A 54 0.68 11.17 13.36
N THR A 55 -0.41 11.86 13.04
CA THR A 55 -1.18 12.65 14.01
C THR A 55 -2.07 11.77 14.91
N ASP A 56 -2.59 10.65 14.39
CA ASP A 56 -3.48 9.77 15.14
C ASP A 56 -2.77 8.56 15.78
N GLY A 57 -1.51 8.32 15.40
CA GLY A 57 -0.64 7.32 15.99
C GLY A 57 -0.90 5.91 15.48
N ASP A 58 -1.50 5.74 14.30
CA ASP A 58 -1.76 4.42 13.72
C ASP A 58 -0.60 3.85 12.89
N GLY A 59 0.46 4.64 12.70
CA GLY A 59 1.69 4.25 12.03
C GLY A 59 1.72 4.51 10.52
N ILE A 60 0.71 5.20 9.97
CA ILE A 60 0.72 5.70 8.59
C ILE A 60 0.99 7.22 8.62
N PRO A 61 1.88 7.76 7.77
CA PRO A 61 2.12 9.20 7.75
C PRO A 61 0.91 10.01 7.27
N ASP A 62 0.65 11.17 7.87
CA ASP A 62 -0.55 11.98 7.56
C ASP A 62 -0.61 12.34 6.05
N GLY A 63 0.54 12.72 5.47
CA GLY A 63 0.66 13.00 4.04
C GLY A 63 0.33 11.79 3.14
N ILE A 64 0.63 10.57 3.58
CA ILE A 64 0.27 9.34 2.85
C ILE A 64 -1.23 9.08 2.95
N GLU A 65 -1.82 9.27 4.14
CA GLU A 65 -3.25 9.11 4.34
C GLU A 65 -4.04 10.10 3.47
N VAL A 66 -3.65 11.37 3.47
CA VAL A 66 -4.23 12.41 2.62
C VAL A 66 -4.10 12.03 1.13
N ALA A 67 -2.92 11.59 0.69
CA ALA A 67 -2.68 11.19 -0.70
C ALA A 67 -3.54 9.98 -1.12
N CYS A 68 -3.86 9.08 -0.20
CA CYS A 68 -4.72 7.93 -0.43
C CYS A 68 -6.23 8.21 -0.19
N GLY A 69 -6.59 9.41 0.27
CA GLY A 69 -7.97 9.79 0.57
C GLY A 69 -8.50 9.22 1.88
N PHE A 70 -7.61 8.83 2.79
CA PHE A 70 -7.93 8.48 4.17
C PHE A 70 -7.99 9.75 5.05
N ASN A 71 -8.45 9.57 6.29
CA ASN A 71 -8.57 10.65 7.26
C ASN A 71 -7.38 10.56 8.22
N PRO A 72 -6.42 11.50 8.19
CA PRO A 72 -5.17 11.47 8.96
C PRO A 72 -5.33 11.75 10.47
N ARG A 73 -6.57 11.67 10.96
CA ARG A 73 -6.94 11.92 12.36
C ARG A 73 -7.78 10.77 12.91
N SER A 74 -7.81 9.67 12.18
CA SER A 74 -8.65 8.51 12.44
C SER A 74 -7.78 7.26 12.37
N PRO A 75 -7.55 6.56 13.49
CA PRO A 75 -6.54 5.49 13.61
C PRO A 75 -6.95 4.16 12.91
N LEU A 76 -7.85 4.26 11.93
CA LEU A 76 -8.38 3.17 11.12
C LEU A 76 -7.60 3.00 9.80
N GLY A 77 -6.63 3.86 9.49
CA GLY A 77 -5.76 3.72 8.32
C GLY A 77 -5.03 2.37 8.34
N LEU A 78 -4.55 1.95 9.51
CA LEU A 78 -3.84 0.70 9.71
C LEU A 78 -4.74 -0.56 9.69
N GLU A 79 -5.98 -0.48 10.16
CA GLU A 79 -6.84 -1.67 10.31
C GLU A 79 -7.08 -2.37 8.95
N LEU A 80 -7.21 -1.61 7.87
CA LEU A 80 -7.34 -2.20 6.54
C LEU A 80 -6.07 -2.93 6.09
N VAL A 81 -4.89 -2.42 6.42
CA VAL A 81 -3.63 -3.06 6.01
C VAL A 81 -3.38 -4.32 6.83
N VAL A 82 -3.50 -4.27 8.15
CA VAL A 82 -3.15 -5.41 9.02
C VAL A 82 -4.11 -6.58 8.86
N PHE A 83 -5.41 -6.33 8.75
CA PHE A 83 -6.40 -7.42 8.62
C PHE A 83 -6.44 -8.01 7.21
N TYR A 84 -6.28 -7.20 6.16
CA TYR A 84 -6.45 -7.65 4.78
C TYR A 84 -5.14 -7.99 4.06
N ALA A 85 -3.98 -7.45 4.45
CA ALA A 85 -2.69 -7.84 3.86
C ALA A 85 -2.40 -9.35 3.93
N PRO A 86 -2.57 -10.07 5.07
CA PRO A 86 -2.33 -11.51 5.09
C PRO A 86 -3.29 -12.27 4.17
N LEU A 87 -4.54 -11.84 4.04
CA LEU A 87 -5.51 -12.42 3.11
C LEU A 87 -5.10 -12.18 1.65
N ILE A 88 -4.65 -10.97 1.31
CA ILE A 88 -4.15 -10.63 -0.04
C ILE A 88 -2.91 -11.47 -0.38
N ILE A 89 -1.96 -11.61 0.54
CA ILE A 89 -0.77 -12.45 0.36
C ILE A 89 -1.16 -13.92 0.17
N LEU A 90 -2.11 -14.43 0.96
CA LEU A 90 -2.67 -15.78 0.81
C LEU A 90 -3.33 -15.97 -0.55
N MET A 91 -4.12 -15.00 -1.03
CA MET A 91 -4.76 -15.07 -2.34
C MET A 91 -3.75 -15.09 -3.48
N ILE A 92 -2.70 -14.26 -3.42
CA ILE A 92 -1.61 -14.26 -4.40
C ILE A 92 -0.86 -15.60 -4.38
N ALA A 93 -0.48 -16.08 -3.19
CA ALA A 93 0.21 -17.35 -3.00
C ALA A 93 -0.63 -18.53 -3.52
N PHE A 94 -1.94 -18.52 -3.24
CA PHE A 94 -2.88 -19.50 -3.74
C PHE A 94 -3.00 -19.45 -5.27
N GLY A 95 -3.11 -18.27 -5.87
CA GLY A 95 -3.10 -18.11 -7.32
C GLY A 95 -1.83 -18.65 -7.98
N LEU A 96 -0.66 -18.40 -7.38
CA LEU A 96 0.62 -18.96 -7.82
C LEU A 96 0.66 -20.49 -7.67
N TYR A 97 0.11 -21.01 -6.57
CA TYR A 97 -0.01 -22.44 -6.33
C TYR A 97 -0.91 -23.12 -7.38
N LEU A 98 -2.06 -22.53 -7.71
CA LEU A 98 -2.93 -23.03 -8.78
C LEU A 98 -2.22 -23.05 -10.15
N ARG A 99 -1.48 -21.99 -10.50
CA ARG A 99 -0.65 -21.97 -11.73
C ARG A 99 0.40 -23.08 -11.74
N LYS A 100 0.99 -23.41 -10.59
CA LYS A 100 1.93 -24.54 -10.46
C LYS A 100 1.23 -25.88 -10.67
N LEU A 101 0.03 -26.06 -10.10
CA LEU A 101 -0.76 -27.27 -10.30
C LEU A 101 -1.14 -27.48 -11.76
N GLU A 102 -1.54 -26.42 -12.47
CA GLU A 102 -1.87 -26.49 -13.90
C GLU A 102 -0.66 -26.96 -14.72
N LYS A 103 0.52 -26.37 -14.50
CA LYS A 103 1.78 -26.81 -15.15
C LYS A 103 2.16 -28.25 -14.82
N TYR A 104 1.88 -28.70 -13.60
CA TYR A 104 2.14 -30.09 -13.22
C TYR A 104 1.21 -31.07 -13.97
N GLN A 105 -0.07 -30.73 -14.09
CA GLN A 105 -1.04 -31.55 -14.81
C GLN A 105 -0.73 -31.61 -16.32
N THR A 106 -0.42 -30.48 -16.96
CA THR A 106 -0.09 -30.43 -18.39
C THR A 106 1.16 -31.26 -18.71
N LYS A 107 2.20 -31.22 -17.87
CA LYS A 107 3.41 -32.03 -18.04
C LYS A 107 3.16 -33.54 -17.86
N LYS A 108 2.20 -33.92 -17.01
CA LYS A 108 1.82 -35.33 -16.80
C LYS A 108 0.99 -35.88 -17.97
N THR A 109 0.08 -35.09 -18.54
CA THR A 109 -0.80 -35.52 -19.65
C THR A 109 -0.11 -35.50 -21.01
N THR A 110 0.83 -34.57 -21.23
CA THR A 110 1.51 -34.40 -22.53
C THR A 110 2.85 -35.12 -22.65
N ASN A 111 3.25 -36.00 -21.71
CA ASN A 111 4.53 -36.71 -21.81
C ASN A 111 4.54 -37.66 -23.04
N PRO A 112 5.14 -37.26 -24.18
CA PRO A 112 4.91 -37.94 -25.45
C PRO A 112 5.65 -39.28 -25.49
N LYS A 113 6.78 -39.37 -24.79
CA LYS A 113 7.59 -40.59 -24.70
C LYS A 113 6.85 -41.68 -23.93
N LYS A 114 6.14 -41.33 -22.86
CA LYS A 114 5.36 -42.31 -22.09
C LYS A 114 4.15 -42.78 -22.89
N ASN A 115 3.41 -41.86 -23.52
CA ASN A 115 2.25 -42.21 -24.34
C ASN A 115 2.64 -43.04 -25.57
N ALA A 116 3.79 -42.76 -26.19
CA ALA A 116 4.28 -43.53 -27.34
C ALA A 116 4.74 -44.95 -26.94
N VAL A 117 5.43 -45.10 -25.80
CA VAL A 117 5.84 -46.42 -25.29
C VAL A 117 4.61 -47.23 -24.88
N ASP A 118 3.67 -46.63 -24.14
CA ASP A 118 2.43 -47.28 -23.72
C ASP A 118 1.60 -47.73 -24.94
N PHE A 119 1.56 -46.92 -26.01
CA PHE A 119 0.89 -47.27 -27.27
C PHE A 119 1.60 -48.39 -28.04
N ILE A 120 2.93 -48.34 -28.17
CA ILE A 120 3.71 -49.40 -28.85
C ILE A 120 3.56 -50.73 -28.10
N THR A 121 3.65 -50.72 -26.77
CA THR A 121 3.46 -51.92 -25.93
C THR A 121 2.04 -52.48 -26.08
N TYR A 122 1.02 -51.62 -26.15
CA TYR A 122 -0.36 -52.05 -26.40
C TYR A 122 -0.51 -52.74 -27.77
N ILE A 123 0.02 -52.16 -28.85
CA ILE A 123 -0.04 -52.75 -30.19
C ILE A 123 0.72 -54.08 -30.26
N SER A 124 1.91 -54.16 -29.65
CA SER A 124 2.67 -55.42 -29.59
C SER A 124 1.92 -56.51 -28.83
N SER A 125 1.17 -56.17 -27.77
CA SER A 125 0.37 -57.14 -27.01
C SER A 125 -0.83 -57.71 -27.80
N ILE A 126 -1.41 -56.93 -28.71
CA ILE A 126 -2.47 -57.41 -29.62
C ILE A 126 -1.89 -58.32 -30.70
N ALA A 127 -0.70 -58.00 -31.21
CA ALA A 127 -0.07 -58.76 -32.29
C ALA A 127 0.41 -60.17 -31.85
N THR A 128 0.74 -60.35 -30.57
CA THR A 128 1.24 -61.64 -30.03
C THR A 128 0.17 -62.53 -29.41
N ASN A 129 -1.08 -62.07 -29.27
CA ASN A 129 -2.19 -62.83 -28.69
C ASN A 129 -3.03 -63.58 -29.76
N LYS A 130 -2.40 -64.03 -30.85
CA LYS A 130 -2.99 -64.85 -31.92
C LYS A 130 -2.35 -66.22 -31.98
#